data_AF-A0A821M261-F1
#
_entry.id   AF-A0A821M261-F1
#
_cell.length_a   1.000
_cell.length_b   1.000
_cell.length_c   1.000
_cell.angle_alpha   90.00
_cell.angle_beta   90.00
_cell.angle_gamma   90.00
#
_symmetry.space_group_name_H-M   'P 1'
#
loop_
_entity.id
_entity.type
_entity.pdbx_description
1 polymer ?
#
loop_
_entity_poly.entity_id
_entity_poly.type
_entity_poly.pdbx_seq_one_letter_code
_entity_poly.pdbx_strand_id
1 'polypeptide(L)' 'MPRQTTTDGCSSGAYAILPANQQQVTVYVGISFVSIEQARINLQTQTNLESFDSIRELIQQKWLNELSRFE' A
#
# COMPACT_ATOMS: atom_id res chain seq x y z
N MET A 1 15.20 -9.71 22.84
CA MET A 1 14.22 -8.61 23.03
C MET A 1 12.98 -8.96 22.21
N PRO A 2 11.76 -8.98 22.77
CA PRO A 2 10.56 -9.18 21.98
C PRO A 2 10.40 -8.03 20.97
N ARG A 3 10.00 -8.35 19.75
CA ARG A 3 9.81 -7.40 18.65
C ARG A 3 8.65 -6.47 19.01
N GLN A 4 8.94 -5.22 19.37
CA GLN A 4 7.89 -4.20 19.53
C GLN A 4 7.27 -3.94 18.15
N THR A 5 5.95 -4.16 18.04
CA THR A 5 5.19 -3.96 16.80
C THR A 5 4.39 -2.66 16.80
N THR A 6 4.37 -1.95 17.94
CA THR A 6 3.58 -0.75 18.16
C THR A 6 4.40 0.26 18.94
N THR A 7 4.29 1.53 18.57
CA THR A 7 4.90 2.67 19.27
C THR A 7 3.96 3.86 19.20
N ASP A 8 3.74 4.52 20.34
CA ASP A 8 2.83 5.65 20.47
C ASP A 8 3.61 6.91 20.83
N GLY A 9 3.34 8.02 20.15
CA GLY A 9 4.01 9.30 20.37
C GLY A 9 3.86 10.25 19.18
N CYS A 10 4.14 11.53 19.40
CA CYS A 10 4.06 12.56 18.34
C CYS A 10 5.16 12.42 17.27
N SER A 11 6.18 11.60 17.54
CA SER A 11 7.29 11.34 16.61
C SER A 11 7.59 9.83 16.64
N SER A 12 6.90 9.11 15.77
CA SER A 12 7.02 7.66 15.63
C SER A 12 7.49 7.32 14.22
N GLY A 13 8.35 6.32 14.11
CA GLY A 13 8.89 5.84 12.84
C GLY A 13 9.35 4.40 12.93
N ALA A 14 9.52 3.77 11.78
CA ALA A 14 10.00 2.41 11.67
C ALA A 14 11.05 2.32 10.56
N TYR A 15 12.03 1.44 10.74
CA TYR A 15 12.95 1.03 9.70
C TYR A 15 12.85 -0.48 9.48
N ALA A 16 12.97 -0.91 8.24
CA ALA A 16 13.02 -2.32 7.86
C ALA A 16 14.39 -2.61 7.25
N ILE A 17 15.05 -3.67 7.72
CA ILE A 17 16.29 -4.17 7.13
C ILE A 17 15.90 -5.28 6.16
N LEU A 18 16.39 -5.16 4.93
CA LEU A 18 16.12 -6.09 3.84
C LEU A 18 17.41 -6.82 3.47
N PRO A 19 17.34 -8.05 2.92
CA PRO A 19 18.52 -8.77 2.48
C PRO A 19 19.31 -7.99 1.42
N ALA A 20 20.64 -8.01 1.51
CA ALA A 20 21.53 -7.25 0.61
C ALA A 20 21.45 -7.69 -0.87
N ASN A 21 20.95 -8.90 -1.13
CA ASN A 21 20.76 -9.46 -2.47
C ASN A 21 19.33 -9.23 -3.03
N GLN A 22 18.47 -8.49 -2.31
CA GLN A 22 17.13 -8.18 -2.76
C GLN A 22 17.18 -7.09 -3.84
N GLN A 23 16.91 -7.44 -5.10
CA GLN A 23 16.95 -6.49 -6.22
C GLN A 23 15.73 -5.56 -6.27
N GLN A 24 14.57 -6.04 -5.81
CA GLN A 24 13.32 -5.29 -5.83
C GLN A 24 12.49 -5.55 -4.58
N VAL A 25 11.86 -4.49 -4.08
CA VAL A 25 11.02 -4.49 -2.89
C VAL A 25 9.72 -3.79 -3.24
N THR A 26 8.62 -4.51 -3.17
CA THR A 26 7.29 -3.93 -3.35
C THR A 26 6.67 -3.70 -1.99
N VAL A 27 6.20 -2.47 -1.75
CA VAL A 27 5.54 -2.07 -0.50
C VAL A 27 4.10 -1.70 -0.81
N TYR A 28 3.18 -2.25 -0.02
CA TYR A 28 1.77 -1.91 -0.06
C TYR A 28 1.38 -1.15 1.21
N VAL A 29 0.67 -0.04 1.05
CA VAL A 29 0.22 0.80 2.17
C VAL A 29 -1.30 0.92 2.10
N GLY A 30 -1.96 0.36 3.11
CA GLY A 30 -3.39 0.54 3.33
C GLY A 30 -3.64 1.67 4.32
N ILE A 31 -4.63 2.51 4.03
CA ILE A 31 -5.09 3.56 4.94
C ILE A 31 -6.57 3.38 5.27
N SER A 32 -6.95 3.75 6.50
CA SER A 32 -8.34 3.77 6.93
C SER A 32 -8.52 4.75 8.09
N PHE A 33 -9.66 5.42 8.10
CA PHE A 33 -10.10 6.25 9.22
C PHE A 33 -10.71 5.43 10.37
N VAL A 34 -11.04 4.15 10.12
CA VAL A 34 -11.79 3.32 11.07
C VAL A 34 -10.85 2.55 12.00
N SER A 35 -9.95 1.76 11.41
CA SER A 35 -9.04 0.89 12.15
C SER A 35 -7.93 0.34 11.25
N ILE A 36 -6.90 -0.24 11.88
CA ILE A 36 -5.83 -0.97 11.17
C ILE A 36 -6.40 -2.20 10.45
N GLU A 37 -7.33 -2.93 11.07
CA GLU A 37 -8.03 -4.06 10.44
C GLU A 37 -8.76 -3.61 9.18
N GLN A 38 -9.45 -2.47 9.22
CA GLN A 38 -10.14 -1.94 8.04
C GLN A 38 -9.14 -1.50 6.97
N ALA A 39 -8.00 -0.91 7.34
CA ALA A 39 -6.94 -0.57 6.39
C ALA A 39 -6.40 -1.81 5.67
N ARG A 40 -6.26 -2.94 6.38
CA ARG A 40 -5.85 -4.23 5.82
C ARG A 40 -6.89 -4.79 4.85
N ILE A 41 -8.17 -4.74 5.21
CA ILE A 41 -9.28 -5.15 4.33
C ILE A 41 -9.29 -4.30 3.06
N ASN A 42 -9.22 -2.97 3.20
CA ASN A 42 -9.19 -2.04 2.07
C ASN A 42 -8.03 -2.35 1.12
N LEU A 43 -6.83 -2.56 1.68
CA LEU A 43 -5.65 -2.87 0.87
C LEU A 43 -5.86 -4.15 0.06
N GLN A 44 -6.36 -5.23 0.69
CA GLN A 44 -6.64 -6.48 0.01
C GLN A 44 -7.71 -6.31 -1.08
N THR A 45 -8.81 -5.62 -0.78
CA THR A 45 -9.92 -5.43 -1.73
C THR A 45 -9.54 -4.54 -2.91
N GLN A 46 -8.73 -3.50 -2.69
CA GLN A 46 -8.39 -2.52 -3.73
C GLN A 46 -7.25 -2.97 -4.64
N THR A 47 -6.30 -3.75 -4.11
CA THR A 47 -5.10 -4.13 -4.85
C THR A 47 -5.07 -5.61 -5.22
N ASN A 48 -5.81 -6.45 -4.50
CA ASN A 48 -5.71 -7.90 -4.55
C ASN A 48 -4.26 -8.43 -4.41
N LEU A 49 -3.35 -7.60 -3.87
CA LEU A 49 -1.90 -7.81 -3.84
C LEU A 49 -1.29 -8.13 -5.22
N GLU A 50 -1.88 -7.60 -6.30
CA GLU A 50 -1.35 -7.67 -7.66
C GLU A 50 -0.04 -6.88 -7.82
N SER A 51 0.70 -7.15 -8.89
CA SER A 51 1.97 -6.47 -9.14
C SER A 51 1.81 -4.95 -9.24
N PHE A 52 2.88 -4.22 -8.92
CA PHE A 52 2.91 -2.76 -9.04
C PHE A 52 2.50 -2.28 -10.44
N ASP A 53 3.01 -2.94 -11.48
CA ASP A 53 2.69 -2.57 -12.87
C ASP A 53 1.23 -2.86 -13.21
N SER A 54 0.68 -4.00 -12.78
CA SER A 54 -0.74 -4.32 -12.99
C SER A 54 -1.65 -3.28 -12.34
N ILE A 55 -1.34 -2.87 -11.11
CA ILE A 55 -2.10 -1.83 -10.40
C ILE A 55 -1.96 -0.47 -11.12
N ARG A 56 -0.74 -0.10 -11.53
CA ARG A 56 -0.48 1.15 -12.25
C ARG A 56 -1.30 1.24 -13.55
N GLU A 57 -1.27 0.18 -14.35
CA GLU A 57 -2.01 0.09 -15.61
C GLU A 57 -3.52 0.15 -15.37
N LEU A 58 -4.04 -0.60 -14.40
CA LEU A 58 -5.45 -0.57 -14.04
C LEU A 58 -5.92 0.84 -13.66
N ILE A 59 -5.17 1.54 -12.82
CA ILE A 59 -5.51 2.90 -12.39
C ILE A 59 -5.42 3.88 -13.55
N GLN A 60 -4.42 3.75 -14.42
CA GLN A 60 -4.31 4.58 -15.62
C GLN A 60 -5.53 4.43 -16.54
N GLN A 61 -5.98 3.19 -16.78
CA GLN A 61 -7.18 2.93 -17.59
C GLN A 61 -8.44 3.49 -16.94
N LYS A 62 -8.59 3.38 -15.61
CA LYS A 62 -9.71 4.00 -14.89
C LYS A 62 -9.74 5.52 -15.08
N TRP A 63 -8.59 6.18 -15.00
CA TRP A 63 -8.51 7.62 -15.24
C TRP A 63 -8.89 8.00 -16.68
N LEU A 64 -8.37 7.29 -17.68
CA LEU A 64 -8.70 7.54 -19.08
C LEU A 64 -10.21 7.41 -19.34
N ASN A 65 -10.85 6.38 -18.79
CA ASN A 65 -12.29 6.17 -18.93
C ASN A 65 -13.13 7.27 -18.27
N GLU A 66 -12.67 7.84 -17.15
CA GLU A 66 -13.38 8.97 -16.53
C GLU A 66 -13.17 10.27 -17.31
N LEU A 67 -11.98 10.50 -17.86
CA LEU A 67 -11.67 11.69 -18.66
C LEU A 67 -12.41 11.69 -20.00
N SER A 68 -12.58 10.54 -20.63
CA SER A 68 -13.30 10.41 -21.91
C SER A 68 -14.78 10.78 -21.82
N ARG A 69 -15.33 10.99 -20.62
CA ARG A 69 -16.72 11.43 -20.42
C ARG A 69 -16.92 12.92 -20.72
N PHE A 70 -15.84 13.66 -20.90
CA PHE A 70 -15.82 15.10 -21.13
C PHE A 70 -15.28 15.49 -22.51
N GLU A 71 -15.01 14.49 -23.37
CA GLU A 71 -14.68 14.64 -24.79
C GLU A 71 -15.90 14.30 -25.66
#